data_AF-A0A7C5IJ92-F1
#
_entry.id   AF-A0A7C5IJ92-F1
#
_cell.length_a   1.000
_cell.length_b   1.000
_cell.length_c   1.000
_cell.angle_alpha   90.00
_cell.angle_beta   90.00
_cell.angle_gamma   90.00
#
_symmetry.space_group_name_H-M   'P 1'
#
loop_
_entity.id
_entity.type
_entity.pdbx_description
1 polymer ?
#
loop_
_entity_poly.entity_id
_entity_poly.type
_entity_poly.pdbx_seq_one_letter_code
_entity_poly.pdbx_strand_id
1 'polypeptide(L)'
;MADIQEDAAIIGIPWRSWGVDAFREAQERDLPILLDISATWCHWCHVMDQETYRDPEVIRRVAAEVVPVRIDNDRRPDLNSRYNLGGWPTTAFLTPEGDLLSGSTFMPADAFLESLSEVTTYYRDQRADLEAKVQRRRARRARIHELRQRLRGEVSVDIVNTVTQSVMTAYDPRYGGFGNEPKFPVPEVLEFALAVGQGTHDGALLDVAGSTLTAMATGGVYDSVGGGFFRYSVTADWADPHYEKLLETNARLLDDCLQAVQVFGDDLYRRTAHEIIAFADDVLSDPSGAFAGSVDADEQYYHLRADARAERQPPAVDPTLFTDWNAMMVRALLRGAVVFGEPALADRAVEALEAIWERNFVPGAGMAHYYDGSPHLPGLLVDLAWMGHALLDADAYVAAGDFRQRAETLLDIIYARLLDPDVGGFYDIPFHPSDQGRLQDRHKLLDQNAIAADLALRLYRLTGIEKHHEAAVGCLEAMAPLYGPYRHHAAPYGLTVYRYVHTPLHLIIVGDTAAKLSQQLRLAALAIYDPNVLVESVDPLRQHGRLDQLGLSAQPQPVLYVRRGAQTCAPVQDPAQVAQAVQAVPA
;
A
#
# COMPACT_ATOMS: atom_id res chain seq x y z
N MET A 1 1.50 52.83 38.10
CA MET A 1 0.43 53.24 37.17
C MET A 1 0.84 52.80 35.79
N ALA A 2 0.05 51.89 35.20
CA ALA A 2 0.09 51.38 33.82
C ALA A 2 1.42 50.74 33.40
N ASP A 3 1.61 49.42 33.53
CA ASP A 3 0.90 48.35 32.83
C ASP A 3 1.14 48.44 31.31
N ILE A 4 2.19 47.75 30.88
CA ILE A 4 2.37 47.30 29.50
C ILE A 4 2.46 45.78 29.62
N GLN A 5 1.30 45.14 29.77
CA GLN A 5 1.12 43.76 29.33
C GLN A 5 1.51 43.71 27.85
N GLU A 6 2.69 43.15 27.56
CA GLU A 6 2.91 42.50 26.27
C GLU A 6 2.12 41.19 26.29
N ASP A 7 0.79 41.31 26.14
CA ASP A 7 -0.07 40.22 25.66
C ASP A 7 0.25 40.00 24.18
N ALA A 8 1.43 39.43 23.90
CA ALA A 8 1.62 38.74 22.64
C ALA A 8 0.85 37.42 22.76
N ALA A 9 -0.37 37.40 22.24
CA ALA A 9 -1.18 36.19 22.11
C ALA A 9 -0.36 35.11 21.39
N ILE A 10 0.24 34.17 22.14
CA ILE A 10 0.84 32.99 21.54
C ILE A 10 -0.31 32.04 21.23
N ILE A 11 -0.81 32.11 19.99
CA ILE A 11 -2.04 31.44 19.51
C ILE A 11 -1.82 29.91 19.28
N GLY A 12 -0.64 29.37 19.57
CA GLY A 12 -0.33 27.94 19.48
C GLY A 12 1.11 27.70 19.08
N ILE A 13 1.50 26.43 18.91
CA ILE A 13 2.82 26.08 18.39
C ILE A 13 2.91 26.52 16.90
N PRO A 14 3.94 27.29 16.49
CA PRO A 14 4.11 27.72 15.11
C PRO A 14 4.67 26.59 14.24
N TRP A 15 3.89 25.55 13.95
CA TRP A 15 4.34 24.42 13.15
C TRP A 15 4.83 24.85 11.76
N ARG A 16 6.00 24.36 11.35
CA ARG A 16 6.52 24.48 9.98
C ARG A 16 6.27 23.20 9.18
N SER A 17 6.21 23.33 7.87
CA SER A 17 6.30 22.19 6.95
C SER A 17 7.73 21.66 6.88
N TRP A 18 7.87 20.36 6.62
CA TRP A 18 9.18 19.77 6.34
C TRP A 18 9.78 20.32 5.03
N GLY A 19 10.94 20.95 5.11
CA GLY A 19 11.63 21.46 3.92
C GLY A 19 12.86 22.30 4.25
N VAL A 20 13.49 22.83 3.20
CA VAL A 20 14.73 23.61 3.27
C VAL A 20 14.63 24.76 4.27
N ASP A 21 13.49 25.45 4.34
CA ASP A 21 13.34 26.62 5.22
C ASP A 21 13.35 26.25 6.70
N ALA A 22 12.68 25.15 7.09
CA ALA A 22 12.71 24.69 8.49
C ALA A 22 14.12 24.22 8.91
N PHE A 23 14.84 23.55 8.02
CA PHE A 23 16.22 23.10 8.27
C PHE A 23 17.19 24.27 8.31
N ARG A 24 17.05 25.25 7.41
CA ARG A 24 17.83 26.49 7.43
C ARG A 24 17.60 27.23 8.74
N GLU A 25 16.35 27.38 9.16
CA GLU A 25 16.02 28.02 10.43
C GLU A 25 16.67 27.30 11.61
N ALA A 26 16.61 25.96 11.65
CA ALA A 26 17.23 25.17 12.70
C ALA A 26 18.74 25.38 12.78
N GLN A 27 19.41 25.51 11.63
CA GLN A 27 20.84 25.76 11.54
C GLN A 27 21.20 27.21 11.93
N GLU A 28 20.43 28.20 11.46
CA GLU A 28 20.68 29.62 11.73
C GLU A 28 20.43 29.99 13.20
N ARG A 29 19.37 29.43 13.80
CA ARG A 29 19.05 29.62 15.23
C ARG A 29 19.86 28.70 16.14
N ASP A 30 20.53 27.72 15.54
CA ASP A 30 21.27 26.67 16.24
C ASP A 30 20.41 25.90 17.26
N LEU A 31 19.23 25.44 16.81
CA LEU A 31 18.26 24.73 17.63
C LEU A 31 17.91 23.36 17.06
N PRO A 32 17.62 22.36 17.91
CA PRO A 32 17.10 21.08 17.44
C PRO A 32 15.73 21.24 16.78
N ILE A 33 15.39 20.29 15.91
CA ILE A 33 14.08 20.19 15.28
C ILE A 33 13.20 19.30 16.15
N LEU A 34 11.99 19.74 16.46
CA LEU A 34 10.93 18.88 16.97
C LEU A 34 10.10 18.42 15.77
N LEU A 35 10.12 17.14 15.44
CA LEU A 35 9.28 16.53 14.41
C LEU A 35 8.09 15.83 15.06
N ASP A 36 6.90 16.30 14.74
CA ASP A 36 5.63 15.64 15.06
C ASP A 36 5.08 14.95 13.80
N ILE A 37 4.89 13.63 13.87
CA ILE A 37 4.22 12.85 12.84
C ILE A 37 2.85 12.45 13.38
N SER A 38 1.82 13.08 12.82
CA SER A 38 0.42 12.89 13.20
C SER A 38 -0.31 12.10 12.11
N ALA A 39 -1.53 11.66 12.37
CA ALA A 39 -2.47 11.25 11.34
C ALA A 39 -3.84 11.88 11.62
N THR A 40 -4.61 12.19 10.58
CA THR A 40 -5.94 12.80 10.70
C THR A 40 -6.93 11.93 11.48
N TRP A 41 -6.79 10.61 11.36
CA TRP A 41 -7.67 9.60 11.97
C TRP A 41 -7.21 9.09 13.34
N CYS A 42 -6.08 9.59 13.85
CA CYS A 42 -5.41 9.01 15.01
C CYS A 42 -5.92 9.61 16.32
N HIS A 43 -6.59 8.80 17.15
CA HIS A 43 -7.11 9.22 18.45
C HIS A 43 -6.02 9.84 19.36
N TRP A 44 -4.90 9.15 19.57
CA TRP A 44 -3.82 9.62 20.45
C TRP A 44 -3.14 10.90 19.93
N CYS A 45 -3.24 11.17 18.63
CA CYS A 45 -2.74 12.40 18.03
C CYS A 45 -3.64 13.58 18.44
N HIS A 46 -4.97 13.38 18.42
CA HIS A 46 -5.92 14.37 18.94
C HIS A 46 -5.76 14.59 20.45
N VAL A 47 -5.51 13.53 21.22
CA VAL A 47 -5.21 13.66 22.67
C VAL A 47 -3.93 14.46 22.89
N MET A 48 -2.86 14.20 22.14
CA MET A 48 -1.62 14.98 22.19
C MET A 48 -1.87 16.46 21.88
N ASP A 49 -2.66 16.77 20.86
CA ASP A 49 -3.04 18.13 20.50
C ASP A 49 -3.82 18.84 21.60
N GLN A 50 -4.72 18.12 22.28
CA GLN A 50 -5.61 18.69 23.28
C GLN A 50 -4.93 18.87 24.65
N GLU A 51 -4.11 17.91 25.05
CA GLU A 51 -3.53 17.84 26.39
C GLU A 51 -2.10 18.40 26.45
N THR A 52 -1.29 18.14 25.43
CA THR A 52 0.15 18.49 25.44
C THR A 52 0.42 19.76 24.65
N TYR A 53 0.03 19.83 23.38
CA TYR A 53 0.36 20.98 22.53
C TYR A 53 -0.50 22.24 22.76
N ARG A 54 -1.52 22.14 23.61
CA ARG A 54 -2.29 23.29 24.12
C ARG A 54 -1.79 23.82 25.47
N ASP A 55 -0.89 23.11 26.14
CA ASP A 55 -0.32 23.59 27.39
C ASP A 55 0.50 24.88 27.15
N PRO A 56 0.23 25.98 27.88
CA PRO A 56 0.91 27.26 27.64
C PRO A 56 2.42 27.20 27.82
N GLU A 57 2.92 26.38 28.74
CA GLU A 57 4.35 26.22 28.99
C GLU A 57 5.01 25.41 27.86
N VAL A 58 4.34 24.36 27.38
CA VAL A 58 4.77 23.62 26.17
C VAL A 58 4.87 24.56 24.98
N ILE A 59 3.82 25.34 24.68
CA ILE A 59 3.81 26.29 23.57
C ILE A 59 4.99 27.28 23.66
N ARG A 60 5.17 27.88 24.85
CA ARG A 60 6.22 28.88 25.09
C ARG A 60 7.61 28.30 24.88
N ARG A 61 7.88 27.11 25.42
CA ARG A 61 9.19 26.48 25.32
C ARG A 61 9.47 25.91 23.93
N VAL A 62 8.46 25.32 23.28
CA VAL A 62 8.61 24.85 21.90
C VAL A 62 8.95 26.00 20.96
N ALA A 63 8.28 27.14 21.08
CA ALA A 63 8.58 28.31 20.24
C ALA A 63 10.01 28.86 20.45
N ALA A 64 10.50 28.81 21.70
CA ALA A 64 11.80 29.36 22.06
C ALA A 64 12.99 28.42 21.78
N GLU A 65 12.82 27.11 21.94
CA GLU A 65 13.95 26.19 22.13
C GLU A 65 14.10 25.12 21.06
N VAL A 66 13.13 24.97 20.17
CA VAL A 66 13.19 24.07 19.02
C VAL A 66 12.62 24.74 17.78
N VAL A 67 12.87 24.12 16.62
CA VAL A 67 12.13 24.39 15.39
C VAL A 67 11.04 23.32 15.24
N PRO A 68 9.76 23.64 15.54
CA PRO A 68 8.66 22.68 15.44
C PRO A 68 8.25 22.43 13.99
N VAL A 69 8.34 21.18 13.54
CA VAL A 69 7.92 20.69 12.24
C VAL A 69 6.83 19.65 12.44
N ARG A 70 5.74 19.76 11.69
CA ARG A 70 4.65 18.78 11.73
C ARG A 70 4.36 18.26 10.34
N ILE A 71 4.12 16.96 10.26
CA ILE A 71 3.68 16.28 9.04
C ILE A 71 2.54 15.32 9.34
N ASP A 72 1.77 15.03 8.31
CA ASP A 72 0.79 13.95 8.32
C ASP A 72 1.43 12.67 7.76
N ASN A 73 1.19 11.55 8.44
CA ASN A 73 1.71 10.23 8.12
C ASN A 73 1.42 9.79 6.68
N ASP A 74 0.14 9.86 6.30
CA ASP A 74 -0.35 9.28 5.06
C ASP A 74 -0.01 10.19 3.89
N ARG A 75 0.01 11.51 4.11
CA ARG A 75 0.50 12.49 3.12
C ARG A 75 2.01 12.49 2.97
N ARG A 76 2.77 12.01 3.96
CA ARG A 76 4.24 11.95 3.96
C ARG A 76 4.76 10.56 4.38
N PRO A 77 4.41 9.48 3.65
CA PRO A 77 4.82 8.13 3.98
C PRO A 77 6.34 7.96 3.84
N ASP A 78 6.96 8.77 2.98
CA ASP A 78 8.40 8.93 2.82
C ASP A 78 9.10 9.34 4.13
N LEU A 79 8.53 10.28 4.88
CA LEU A 79 9.06 10.69 6.17
C LEU A 79 8.66 9.73 7.29
N ASN A 80 7.44 9.22 7.28
CA ASN A 80 6.99 8.27 8.29
C ASN A 80 7.90 7.03 8.33
N SER A 81 8.19 6.42 7.17
CA SER A 81 9.07 5.24 7.09
C SER A 81 10.49 5.46 7.64
N ARG A 82 10.93 6.72 7.79
CA ARG A 82 12.28 7.10 8.22
C ARG A 82 12.35 7.54 9.68
N TYR A 83 11.26 8.07 10.22
CA TYR A 83 11.24 8.72 11.53
C TYR A 83 10.21 8.17 12.51
N ASN A 84 9.25 7.36 12.07
CA ASN A 84 8.28 6.72 12.97
C ASN A 84 8.98 5.90 14.05
N LEU A 85 8.53 6.05 15.30
CA LEU A 85 9.12 5.39 16.47
C LEU A 85 8.23 4.28 17.05
N GLY A 86 7.42 3.65 16.20
CA GLY A 86 6.57 2.50 16.54
C GLY A 86 5.09 2.83 16.70
N GLY A 87 4.64 4.02 16.32
CA GLY A 87 3.23 4.41 16.40
C GLY A 87 2.99 5.90 16.15
N TRP A 88 1.73 6.31 16.26
CA TRP A 88 1.31 7.70 16.11
C TRP A 88 0.62 8.18 17.41
N PRO A 89 0.82 9.45 17.81
CA PRO A 89 1.76 10.39 17.21
C PRO A 89 3.20 9.89 17.40
N THR A 90 4.11 10.21 16.48
CA THR A 90 5.55 10.10 16.73
C THR A 90 6.07 11.50 17.04
N THR A 91 6.72 11.64 18.19
CA THR A 91 7.35 12.89 18.64
C THR A 91 8.85 12.69 18.71
N ALA A 92 9.57 13.19 17.72
CA ALA A 92 11.00 12.98 17.54
C ALA A 92 11.78 14.29 17.64
N PHE A 93 12.89 14.28 18.37
CA PHE A 93 13.85 15.40 18.40
C PHE A 93 15.02 15.08 17.48
N LEU A 94 15.35 16.00 16.59
CA LEU A 94 16.39 15.83 15.58
C LEU A 94 17.46 16.92 15.70
N THR A 95 18.66 16.64 15.22
CA THR A 95 19.66 17.70 14.95
C THR A 95 19.17 18.64 13.84
N PRO A 96 19.78 19.83 13.66
CA PRO A 96 19.51 20.71 12.51
C PRO A 96 19.76 20.07 11.14
N GLU A 97 20.44 18.92 11.09
CA GLU A 97 20.65 18.12 9.88
C GLU A 97 19.70 16.91 9.80
N GLY A 98 18.78 16.73 10.75
CA GLY A 98 17.76 15.68 10.71
C GLY A 98 18.18 14.33 11.30
N ASP A 99 19.25 14.24 12.09
CA ASP A 99 19.58 13.01 12.80
C ASP A 99 18.81 12.89 14.13
N LEU A 100 18.17 11.74 14.34
CA LEU A 100 17.43 11.45 15.58
C LEU A 100 18.32 11.55 16.83
N LEU A 101 17.91 12.43 17.75
CA LEU A 101 18.47 12.59 19.10
C LEU A 101 17.79 11.63 20.07
N SER A 102 16.46 11.77 20.18
CA SER A 102 15.56 11.00 21.02
C SER A 102 14.14 11.11 20.45
N GLY A 103 13.20 10.36 21.02
CA GLY A 103 11.79 10.52 20.71
C GLY A 103 10.96 9.43 21.36
N SER A 104 9.65 9.62 21.30
CA SER A 104 8.65 8.69 21.82
C SER A 104 7.39 8.77 20.93
N THR A 105 6.34 8.07 21.32
CA THR A 105 5.01 8.28 20.77
C THR A 105 4.27 9.39 21.54
N PHE A 106 3.04 9.15 22.01
CA PHE A 106 2.30 10.06 22.87
C PHE A 106 3.08 10.39 24.16
N MET A 107 3.09 11.67 24.51
CA MET A 107 3.66 12.16 25.78
C MET A 107 2.72 13.20 26.40
N PRO A 108 2.25 13.00 27.65
CA PRO A 108 1.60 14.06 28.42
C PRO A 108 2.51 15.28 28.60
N ALA A 109 1.92 16.44 28.93
CA ALA A 109 2.63 17.73 28.97
C ALA A 109 3.87 17.75 29.88
N ASP A 110 3.79 17.15 31.07
CA ASP A 110 4.89 17.07 32.03
C ASP A 110 6.07 16.23 31.50
N ALA A 111 5.77 15.04 30.97
CA ALA A 111 6.75 14.16 30.35
C ALA A 111 7.38 14.80 29.10
N PHE A 112 6.58 15.52 28.30
CA PHE A 112 7.08 16.26 27.15
C PHE A 112 8.05 17.37 27.56
N LEU A 113 7.73 18.15 28.60
CA LEU A 113 8.59 19.21 29.12
C LEU A 113 9.90 18.68 29.73
N GLU A 114 9.84 17.53 30.40
CA GLU A 114 11.03 16.82 30.89
C GLU A 114 11.93 16.40 29.72
N SER A 115 11.36 15.68 28.73
CA SER A 115 12.06 15.25 27.52
C SER A 115 12.68 16.43 26.74
N LEU A 116 11.93 17.52 26.56
CA LEU A 116 12.43 18.74 25.93
C LEU A 116 13.62 19.34 26.71
N SER A 117 13.55 19.35 28.04
CA SER A 117 14.63 19.85 28.89
C SER A 117 15.89 19.00 28.80
N GLU A 118 15.74 17.68 28.79
CA GLU A 118 16.84 16.73 28.64
C GLU A 118 17.53 16.92 27.28
N VAL A 119 16.74 16.98 26.21
CA VAL A 119 17.25 17.12 24.84
C VAL A 119 17.97 18.45 24.65
N THR A 120 17.35 19.56 25.06
CA THR A 120 17.93 20.90 24.85
C THR A 120 19.19 21.12 25.69
N THR A 121 19.21 20.61 26.94
CA THR A 121 20.41 20.59 27.79
C THR A 121 21.51 19.73 27.16
N TYR A 122 21.18 18.51 26.73
CA TYR A 122 22.15 17.60 26.13
C TYR A 122 22.72 18.16 24.82
N TYR A 123 21.88 18.76 23.98
CA TYR A 123 22.28 19.40 22.72
C TYR A 123 23.25 20.57 22.95
N ARG A 124 22.98 21.41 23.96
CA ARG A 124 23.82 22.57 24.30
C ARG A 124 25.15 22.17 24.95
N ASP A 125 25.09 21.29 25.95
CA ASP A 125 26.21 21.05 26.86
C ASP A 125 27.13 19.91 26.38
N GLN A 126 26.64 18.99 25.55
CA GLN A 126 27.38 17.80 25.10
C GLN A 126 27.55 17.72 23.57
N ARG A 127 27.59 18.87 22.89
CA ARG A 127 27.68 18.98 21.43
C ARG A 127 28.75 18.10 20.78
N ALA A 128 29.99 18.10 21.30
CA ALA A 128 31.07 17.30 20.72
C ALA A 128 30.82 15.78 20.81
N ASP A 129 30.23 15.29 21.90
CA ASP A 129 29.85 13.88 22.04
C ASP A 129 28.68 13.53 21.11
N LEU A 130 27.71 14.43 21.00
CA LEU A 130 26.57 14.28 20.10
C LEU A 130 27.03 14.19 18.63
N GLU A 131 27.87 15.12 18.17
CA GLU A 131 28.43 15.11 16.82
C GLU A 131 29.17 13.80 16.54
N ALA A 132 30.01 13.34 17.47
CA ALA A 132 30.71 12.07 17.34
C ALA A 132 29.73 10.87 17.24
N LYS A 133 28.66 10.85 18.03
CA LYS A 133 27.61 9.82 17.96
C LYS A 133 26.85 9.86 16.64
N VAL A 134 26.47 11.04 16.17
CA VAL A 134 25.77 11.25 14.90
C VAL A 134 26.65 10.81 13.73
N GLN A 135 27.92 11.20 13.70
CA GLN A 135 28.85 10.78 12.65
C GLN A 135 29.06 9.26 12.65
N ARG A 136 29.15 8.62 13.81
CA ARG A 136 29.20 7.14 13.90
C ARG A 136 27.92 6.49 13.36
N ARG A 137 26.75 7.04 13.66
CA ARG A 137 25.46 6.56 13.14
C ARG A 137 25.40 6.71 11.62
N ARG A 138 25.78 7.88 11.08
CA ARG A 138 25.89 8.13 9.62
C ARG A 138 26.83 7.16 8.94
N ALA A 139 28.05 7.02 9.44
CA ALA A 139 29.04 6.10 8.89
C ALA A 139 28.55 4.64 8.92
N ARG A 140 27.86 4.23 10.00
CA ARG A 140 27.25 2.90 10.08
C ARG A 140 26.15 2.72 9.02
N ARG A 141 25.28 3.72 8.82
CA ARG A 141 24.23 3.68 7.78
C ARG A 141 24.84 3.60 6.39
N ALA A 142 25.79 4.46 6.07
CA ALA A 142 26.52 4.44 4.79
C ALA A 142 27.19 3.08 4.53
N ARG A 143 27.81 2.48 5.55
CA ARG A 143 28.40 1.14 5.44
C ARG A 143 27.36 0.05 5.21
N ILE A 144 26.22 0.09 5.90
CA ILE A 144 25.12 -0.87 5.67
C ILE A 144 24.59 -0.71 4.26
N HIS A 145 24.45 0.52 3.77
CA HIS A 145 24.04 0.81 2.41
C HIS A 145 25.03 0.23 1.39
N GLU A 146 26.33 0.48 1.53
CA GLU A 146 27.38 -0.09 0.67
C GLU A 146 27.39 -1.63 0.70
N LEU A 147 27.20 -2.24 1.88
CA LEU A 147 27.09 -3.70 2.00
C LEU A 147 25.88 -4.23 1.25
N ARG A 148 24.70 -3.61 1.45
CA ARG A 148 23.47 -3.98 0.73
C ARG A 148 23.64 -3.84 -0.78
N GLN A 149 24.43 -2.87 -1.23
CA GLN A 149 24.70 -2.71 -2.66
C GLN A 149 25.52 -3.83 -3.29
N ARG A 150 26.12 -4.72 -2.50
CA ARG A 150 26.92 -5.84 -3.02
C ARG A 150 26.22 -7.18 -2.90
N LEU A 151 25.03 -7.22 -2.29
CA LEU A 151 24.32 -8.46 -2.04
C LEU A 151 23.36 -8.74 -3.20
N ARG A 152 23.51 -9.94 -3.77
CA ARG A 152 22.49 -10.58 -4.61
C ARG A 152 22.32 -12.00 -4.11
N GLY A 153 21.08 -12.46 -4.05
CA GLY A 153 20.74 -13.83 -3.71
C GLY A 153 20.11 -14.56 -4.89
N GLU A 154 20.15 -15.88 -4.85
CA GLU A 154 19.43 -16.73 -5.77
C GLU A 154 17.93 -16.67 -5.46
N VAL A 155 17.10 -16.55 -6.50
CA VAL A 155 15.65 -16.57 -6.39
C VAL A 155 15.15 -17.98 -6.66
N SER A 156 14.60 -18.64 -5.65
CA SER A 156 14.16 -20.03 -5.75
C SER A 156 12.87 -20.30 -4.97
N VAL A 157 12.29 -21.48 -5.19
CA VAL A 157 11.11 -21.97 -4.44
C VAL A 157 11.36 -22.08 -2.93
N ASP A 158 12.62 -22.20 -2.49
CA ASP A 158 12.95 -22.27 -1.05
C ASP A 158 12.61 -20.97 -0.32
N ILE A 159 12.63 -19.83 -1.02
CA ILE A 159 12.16 -18.56 -0.46
C ILE A 159 10.66 -18.66 -0.14
N VAL A 160 9.85 -19.20 -1.07
CA VAL A 160 8.41 -19.40 -0.86
C VAL A 160 8.19 -20.30 0.36
N ASN A 161 8.89 -21.44 0.43
CA ASN A 161 8.81 -22.37 1.56
C ASN A 161 9.19 -21.70 2.90
N THR A 162 10.22 -20.86 2.90
CA THR A 162 10.68 -20.14 4.10
C THR A 162 9.66 -19.10 4.56
N VAL A 163 9.03 -18.38 3.62
CA VAL A 163 7.96 -17.44 3.91
C VAL A 163 6.72 -18.18 4.44
N THR A 164 6.30 -19.26 3.79
CA THR A 164 5.20 -20.13 4.27
C THR A 164 5.45 -20.59 5.71
N GLN A 165 6.64 -21.11 6.01
CA GLN A 165 6.98 -21.53 7.37
C GLN A 165 6.92 -20.36 8.37
N SER A 166 7.33 -19.16 7.95
CA SER A 166 7.26 -17.97 8.79
C SER A 166 5.82 -17.53 9.06
N VAL A 167 4.94 -17.62 8.07
CA VAL A 167 3.49 -17.40 8.21
C VAL A 167 2.89 -18.40 9.19
N MET A 168 3.14 -19.70 9.00
CA MET A 168 2.64 -20.75 9.89
C MET A 168 3.14 -20.62 11.32
N THR A 169 4.37 -20.13 11.50
CA THR A 169 4.96 -19.92 12.85
C THR A 169 4.35 -18.71 13.56
N ALA A 170 3.94 -17.68 12.82
CA ALA A 170 3.38 -16.46 13.38
C ALA A 170 1.85 -16.52 13.58
N TYR A 171 1.19 -17.47 12.92
CA TYR A 171 -0.25 -17.65 12.95
C TYR A 171 -0.76 -17.97 14.36
N ASP A 172 -1.84 -17.30 14.77
CA ASP A 172 -2.60 -17.59 15.97
C ASP A 172 -3.76 -18.55 15.65
N PRO A 173 -3.63 -19.85 15.93
CA PRO A 173 -4.67 -20.83 15.61
C PRO A 173 -5.90 -20.73 16.51
N ARG A 174 -5.84 -19.96 17.61
CA ARG A 174 -6.98 -19.83 18.54
C ARG A 174 -7.96 -18.78 18.07
N TYR A 175 -7.46 -17.64 17.58
CA TYR A 175 -8.28 -16.49 17.20
C TYR A 175 -8.13 -16.07 15.73
N GLY A 176 -7.34 -16.80 14.94
CA GLY A 176 -6.97 -16.40 13.59
C GLY A 176 -6.03 -15.17 13.61
N GLY A 177 -5.33 -14.87 12.53
CA GLY A 177 -4.42 -13.73 12.41
C GLY A 177 -3.03 -13.97 12.97
N PHE A 178 -2.32 -12.87 13.25
CA PHE A 178 -0.90 -12.89 13.56
C PHE A 178 -0.59 -12.01 14.77
N GLY A 179 0.38 -12.45 15.58
CA GLY A 179 0.79 -11.73 16.79
C GLY A 179 -0.18 -11.90 17.96
N ASN A 180 0.02 -11.09 19.00
CA ASN A 180 -0.77 -11.11 20.23
C ASN A 180 -1.72 -9.90 20.28
N GLU A 181 -1.45 -8.94 21.17
CA GLU A 181 -2.23 -7.73 21.40
C GLU A 181 -1.27 -6.52 21.44
N PRO A 182 -1.60 -5.39 20.81
CA PRO A 182 -2.70 -5.19 19.86
C PRO A 182 -2.53 -6.02 18.57
N LYS A 183 -3.64 -6.36 17.92
CA LYS A 183 -3.71 -7.22 16.74
C LYS A 183 -4.17 -6.48 15.50
N PHE A 184 -3.39 -6.55 14.44
CA PHE A 184 -3.62 -5.83 13.18
C PHE A 184 -4.05 -6.81 12.08
N PRO A 185 -5.01 -6.44 11.20
CA PRO A 185 -5.17 -7.10 9.91
C PRO A 185 -3.85 -7.03 9.13
N VAL A 186 -3.46 -8.14 8.50
CA VAL A 186 -2.24 -8.24 7.68
C VAL A 186 -2.62 -8.80 6.30
N PRO A 187 -3.41 -8.03 5.50
CA PRO A 187 -4.06 -8.55 4.31
C PRO A 187 -3.08 -9.11 3.28
N GLU A 188 -1.88 -8.55 3.17
CA GLU A 188 -0.83 -9.08 2.31
C GLU A 188 -0.37 -10.50 2.66
N VAL A 189 -0.49 -10.91 3.92
CA VAL A 189 -0.22 -12.29 4.34
C VAL A 189 -1.40 -13.19 4.00
N LEU A 190 -2.63 -12.68 4.06
CA LEU A 190 -3.84 -13.41 3.67
C LEU A 190 -3.87 -13.64 2.16
N GLU A 191 -3.53 -12.64 1.35
CA GLU A 191 -3.35 -12.77 -0.10
C GLU A 191 -2.32 -13.85 -0.42
N PHE A 192 -1.15 -13.83 0.23
CA PHE A 192 -0.14 -14.88 0.06
C PHE A 192 -0.69 -16.26 0.45
N ALA A 193 -1.38 -16.37 1.58
CA ALA A 193 -1.90 -17.64 2.07
C ALA A 193 -2.98 -18.21 1.14
N LEU A 194 -3.90 -17.39 0.61
CA LEU A 194 -4.88 -17.79 -0.38
C LEU A 194 -4.20 -18.23 -1.68
N ALA A 195 -3.30 -17.40 -2.21
CA ALA A 195 -2.66 -17.63 -3.50
C ALA A 195 -1.75 -18.86 -3.49
N VAL A 196 -0.82 -18.93 -2.54
CA VAL A 196 0.14 -20.04 -2.41
C VAL A 196 -0.56 -21.30 -1.91
N GLY A 197 -1.50 -21.18 -0.96
CA GLY A 197 -2.27 -22.32 -0.47
C GLY A 197 -3.08 -22.98 -1.57
N GLN A 198 -3.76 -22.18 -2.41
CA GLN A 198 -4.49 -22.71 -3.57
C GLN A 198 -3.54 -23.32 -4.59
N GLY A 199 -2.46 -22.62 -4.93
CA GLY A 199 -1.51 -23.04 -5.96
C GLY A 199 -0.71 -24.31 -5.62
N THR A 200 -0.45 -24.55 -4.33
CA THR A 200 0.28 -25.73 -3.83
C THR A 200 -0.64 -26.80 -3.25
N HIS A 201 -1.95 -26.56 -3.21
CA HIS A 201 -2.94 -27.40 -2.52
C HIS A 201 -2.63 -27.61 -1.02
N ASP A 202 -2.06 -26.59 -0.37
CA ASP A 202 -1.79 -26.59 1.08
C ASP A 202 -3.03 -26.12 1.85
N GLY A 203 -3.82 -27.08 2.33
CA GLY A 203 -5.02 -26.82 3.13
C GLY A 203 -4.71 -26.09 4.45
N ALA A 204 -3.54 -26.30 5.06
CA ALA A 204 -3.21 -25.63 6.32
C ALA A 204 -2.96 -24.13 6.09
N LEU A 205 -2.34 -23.77 4.96
CA LEU A 205 -2.15 -22.38 4.59
C LEU A 205 -3.48 -21.71 4.18
N LEU A 206 -4.37 -22.44 3.51
CA LEU A 206 -5.73 -21.95 3.24
C LEU A 206 -6.54 -21.73 4.54
N ASP A 207 -6.40 -22.62 5.53
CA ASP A 207 -7.02 -22.48 6.84
C ASP A 207 -6.56 -21.21 7.58
N VAL A 208 -5.29 -20.80 7.41
CA VAL A 208 -4.79 -19.52 7.95
C VAL A 208 -5.61 -18.35 7.39
N ALA A 209 -5.79 -18.28 6.08
CA ALA A 209 -6.57 -17.21 5.46
C ALA A 209 -8.05 -17.26 5.87
N GLY A 210 -8.69 -18.41 5.71
CA GLY A 210 -10.12 -18.56 5.98
C GLY A 210 -10.48 -18.30 7.44
N SER A 211 -9.73 -18.87 8.38
CA SER A 211 -9.98 -18.68 9.82
C SER A 211 -9.75 -17.24 10.25
N THR A 212 -8.72 -16.58 9.70
CA THR A 212 -8.43 -15.17 10.02
C THR A 212 -9.52 -14.25 9.49
N LEU A 213 -9.90 -14.39 8.22
CA LEU A 213 -10.97 -13.57 7.62
C LEU A 213 -12.30 -13.78 8.34
N THR A 214 -12.65 -15.03 8.68
CA THR A 214 -13.87 -15.32 9.44
C THR A 214 -13.83 -14.71 10.84
N ALA A 215 -12.70 -14.83 11.55
CA ALA A 215 -12.57 -14.25 12.89
C ALA A 215 -12.69 -12.72 12.86
N MET A 216 -12.06 -12.05 11.88
CA MET A 216 -12.20 -10.60 11.73
C MET A 216 -13.62 -10.19 11.34
N ALA A 217 -14.24 -10.85 10.35
CA ALA A 217 -15.58 -10.53 9.85
C ALA A 217 -16.71 -10.80 10.86
N THR A 218 -16.45 -11.65 11.86
CA THR A 218 -17.41 -11.96 12.94
C THR A 218 -17.02 -11.32 14.28
N GLY A 219 -15.85 -10.67 14.35
CA GLY A 219 -15.35 -9.94 15.51
C GLY A 219 -15.78 -8.47 15.51
N GLY A 220 -15.34 -7.72 16.52
CA GLY A 220 -15.62 -6.28 16.66
C GLY A 220 -14.75 -5.38 15.79
N VAL A 221 -13.66 -5.89 15.20
CA VAL A 221 -12.87 -5.17 14.18
C VAL A 221 -13.65 -4.90 12.90
N TYR A 222 -14.72 -5.67 12.65
CA TYR A 222 -15.67 -5.40 11.58
C TYR A 222 -16.84 -4.53 12.09
N ASP A 223 -17.14 -3.42 11.43
CA ASP A 223 -18.26 -2.57 11.82
C ASP A 223 -19.59 -3.15 11.30
N SER A 224 -20.26 -3.95 12.12
CA SER A 224 -21.54 -4.58 11.79
C SER A 224 -22.70 -3.61 11.54
N VAL A 225 -22.51 -2.30 11.78
CA VAL A 225 -23.54 -1.27 11.55
C VAL A 225 -23.26 -0.50 10.26
N GLY A 226 -22.03 0.02 10.13
CA GLY A 226 -21.64 0.89 9.01
C GLY A 226 -20.90 0.20 7.86
N GLY A 227 -20.63 -1.11 7.98
CA GLY A 227 -19.76 -1.84 7.05
C GLY A 227 -18.29 -1.42 7.18
N GLY A 228 -17.42 -2.16 6.49
CA GLY A 228 -15.98 -1.93 6.53
C GLY A 228 -15.30 -2.33 7.85
N PHE A 229 -13.97 -2.37 7.80
CA PHE A 229 -13.10 -2.76 8.89
C PHE A 229 -12.45 -1.54 9.56
N PHE A 230 -12.38 -1.61 10.88
CA PHE A 230 -11.52 -0.78 11.71
C PHE A 230 -10.06 -1.20 11.56
N ARG A 231 -9.13 -0.30 11.89
CA ARG A 231 -7.71 -0.50 11.60
C ARG A 231 -7.08 -1.64 12.40
N TYR A 232 -7.45 -1.85 13.66
CA TYR A 232 -6.90 -2.91 14.49
C TYR A 232 -7.75 -3.19 15.74
N SER A 233 -7.46 -4.30 16.42
CA SER A 233 -8.05 -4.66 17.70
C SER A 233 -7.03 -4.55 18.83
N VAL A 234 -7.45 -4.04 19.99
CA VAL A 234 -6.62 -4.03 21.20
C VAL A 234 -6.54 -5.41 21.85
N THR A 235 -7.49 -6.31 21.57
CA THR A 235 -7.50 -7.69 22.05
C THR A 235 -7.10 -8.69 20.97
N ALA A 236 -6.59 -9.85 21.39
CA ALA A 236 -6.16 -10.90 20.47
C ALA A 236 -7.32 -11.60 19.73
N ASP A 237 -8.55 -11.51 20.25
CA ASP A 237 -9.75 -12.18 19.75
C ASP A 237 -10.60 -11.33 18.79
N TRP A 238 -10.06 -10.17 18.37
CA TRP A 238 -10.71 -9.22 17.47
C TRP A 238 -11.96 -8.53 18.05
N ALA A 239 -12.21 -8.65 19.36
CA ALA A 239 -13.43 -8.13 19.97
C ALA A 239 -13.44 -6.61 20.15
N ASP A 240 -12.32 -6.03 20.56
CA ASP A 240 -12.25 -4.60 20.92
C ASP A 240 -11.43 -3.82 19.89
N PRO A 241 -12.04 -3.04 18.99
CA PRO A 241 -11.32 -2.27 17.97
C PRO A 241 -10.83 -0.90 18.46
N HIS A 242 -9.88 -0.32 17.73
CA HIS A 242 -9.73 1.13 17.66
C HIS A 242 -10.38 1.65 16.37
N TYR A 243 -11.17 2.71 16.50
CA TYR A 243 -12.28 2.96 15.60
C TYR A 243 -11.98 3.77 14.33
N GLU A 244 -10.72 3.97 13.95
CA GLU A 244 -10.39 4.53 12.64
C GLU A 244 -10.68 3.55 11.49
N LYS A 245 -11.08 4.06 10.31
CA LYS A 245 -11.24 3.24 9.10
C LYS A 245 -10.50 3.84 7.92
N LEU A 246 -9.59 3.08 7.33
CA LEU A 246 -8.75 3.53 6.22
C LEU A 246 -9.21 2.86 4.91
N LEU A 247 -9.15 3.60 3.81
CA LEU A 247 -9.40 3.07 2.46
C LEU A 247 -8.41 1.94 2.15
N GLU A 248 -7.14 2.09 2.50
CA GLU A 248 -6.10 1.07 2.28
C GLU A 248 -6.50 -0.29 2.86
N THR A 249 -6.78 -0.33 4.16
CA THR A 249 -7.15 -1.55 4.89
C THR A 249 -8.40 -2.17 4.29
N ASN A 250 -9.41 -1.36 3.99
CA ASN A 250 -10.67 -1.84 3.43
C ASN A 250 -10.54 -2.33 1.99
N ALA A 251 -9.75 -1.65 1.15
CA ALA A 251 -9.48 -2.07 -0.23
C ALA A 251 -8.75 -3.42 -0.26
N ARG A 252 -7.75 -3.60 0.60
CA ARG A 252 -6.98 -4.84 0.68
C ARG A 252 -7.81 -6.00 1.25
N LEU A 253 -8.58 -5.76 2.32
CA LEU A 253 -9.49 -6.78 2.87
C LEU A 253 -10.67 -7.10 1.95
N LEU A 254 -11.13 -6.15 1.12
CA LEU A 254 -12.11 -6.41 0.08
C LEU A 254 -11.55 -7.40 -0.95
N ASP A 255 -10.32 -7.17 -1.44
CA ASP A 255 -9.68 -8.11 -2.36
C ASP A 255 -9.50 -9.50 -1.72
N ASP A 256 -9.05 -9.58 -0.46
CA ASP A 256 -8.96 -10.86 0.25
C ASP A 256 -10.32 -11.56 0.39
N CYS A 257 -11.38 -10.84 0.73
CA CYS A 257 -12.74 -11.40 0.80
C CYS A 257 -13.20 -11.91 -0.57
N LEU A 258 -12.94 -11.17 -1.65
CA LEU A 258 -13.29 -11.57 -3.01
C LEU A 258 -12.52 -12.83 -3.45
N GLN A 259 -11.24 -12.91 -3.13
CA GLN A 259 -10.44 -14.12 -3.36
C GLN A 259 -10.98 -15.30 -2.52
N ALA A 260 -11.34 -15.06 -1.26
CA ALA A 260 -11.94 -16.06 -0.39
C ALA A 260 -13.32 -16.55 -0.92
N VAL A 261 -14.12 -15.69 -1.55
CA VAL A 261 -15.34 -16.12 -2.26
C VAL A 261 -15.00 -17.08 -3.40
N GLN A 262 -13.95 -16.80 -4.19
CA GLN A 262 -13.54 -17.66 -5.30
C GLN A 262 -12.94 -19.00 -4.82
N VAL A 263 -12.24 -19.01 -3.68
CA VAL A 263 -11.56 -20.19 -3.13
C VAL A 263 -12.53 -21.07 -2.32
N PHE A 264 -13.31 -20.48 -1.42
CA PHE A 264 -14.14 -21.20 -0.45
C PHE A 264 -15.63 -21.22 -0.78
N GLY A 265 -16.13 -20.22 -1.53
CA GLY A 265 -17.55 -20.10 -1.86
C GLY A 265 -18.48 -19.77 -0.69
N ASP A 266 -17.95 -19.22 0.42
CA ASP A 266 -18.73 -18.89 1.62
C ASP A 266 -19.50 -17.55 1.47
N ASP A 267 -20.77 -17.54 1.87
CA ASP A 267 -21.66 -16.37 1.85
C ASP A 267 -21.24 -15.27 2.84
N LEU A 268 -20.48 -15.61 3.89
CA LEU A 268 -19.90 -14.63 4.81
C LEU A 268 -18.99 -13.67 4.04
N TYR A 269 -18.01 -14.19 3.30
CA TYR A 269 -17.06 -13.37 2.56
C TYR A 269 -17.74 -12.52 1.48
N ARG A 270 -18.75 -13.07 0.80
CA ARG A 270 -19.56 -12.33 -0.18
C ARG A 270 -20.25 -11.13 0.46
N ARG A 271 -20.93 -11.35 1.59
CA ARG A 271 -21.63 -10.30 2.32
C ARG A 271 -20.67 -9.23 2.83
N THR A 272 -19.58 -9.64 3.48
CA THR A 272 -18.57 -8.73 4.00
C THR A 272 -17.97 -7.88 2.88
N ALA A 273 -17.66 -8.48 1.72
CA ALA A 273 -17.17 -7.74 0.56
C ALA A 273 -18.18 -6.70 0.05
N HIS A 274 -19.47 -7.05 -0.08
CA HIS A 274 -20.50 -6.07 -0.45
C HIS A 274 -20.63 -4.94 0.57
N GLU A 275 -20.53 -5.24 1.87
CA GLU A 275 -20.62 -4.25 2.94
C GLU A 275 -19.39 -3.33 3.01
N ILE A 276 -18.19 -3.82 2.63
CA ILE A 276 -17.00 -2.95 2.42
C ILE A 276 -17.21 -2.02 1.22
N ILE A 277 -17.75 -2.54 0.10
CA ILE A 277 -18.03 -1.73 -1.10
C ILE A 277 -19.04 -0.62 -0.76
N ALA A 278 -20.12 -0.97 -0.05
CA ALA A 278 -21.11 -0.01 0.41
C ALA A 278 -20.48 1.06 1.32
N PHE A 279 -19.62 0.68 2.27
CA PHE A 279 -18.88 1.64 3.09
C PHE A 279 -18.03 2.59 2.24
N ALA A 280 -17.27 2.07 1.28
CA ALA A 280 -16.43 2.88 0.41
C ALA A 280 -17.26 3.87 -0.42
N ASP A 281 -18.37 3.41 -1.00
CA ASP A 281 -19.24 4.25 -1.82
C ASP A 281 -20.03 5.28 -1.00
N ASP A 282 -20.59 4.89 0.14
CA ASP A 282 -21.48 5.74 0.94
C ASP A 282 -20.71 6.77 1.80
N VAL A 283 -19.49 6.43 2.24
CA VAL A 283 -18.72 7.24 3.22
C VAL A 283 -17.48 7.87 2.60
N LEU A 284 -16.77 7.16 1.73
CA LEU A 284 -15.49 7.61 1.20
C LEU A 284 -15.57 8.15 -0.24
N SER A 285 -16.72 8.11 -0.92
CA SER A 285 -16.82 8.70 -2.26
C SER A 285 -16.56 10.20 -2.25
N ASP A 286 -15.64 10.64 -3.10
CA ASP A 286 -15.36 12.05 -3.35
C ASP A 286 -16.12 12.54 -4.60
N PRO A 287 -16.57 13.81 -4.68
CA PRO A 287 -17.25 14.35 -5.86
C PRO A 287 -16.45 14.27 -7.17
N SER A 288 -15.14 14.03 -7.12
CA SER A 288 -14.31 13.74 -8.29
C SER A 288 -14.59 12.39 -8.96
N GLY A 289 -15.26 11.46 -8.26
CA GLY A 289 -15.36 10.06 -8.63
C GLY A 289 -14.27 9.18 -7.99
N ALA A 290 -13.26 9.75 -7.32
CA ALA A 290 -12.29 8.97 -6.54
C ALA A 290 -12.83 8.63 -5.13
N PHE A 291 -11.99 7.99 -4.31
CA PHE A 291 -12.24 7.72 -2.90
C PHE A 291 -11.30 8.54 -2.00
N ALA A 292 -11.86 9.11 -0.96
CA ALA A 292 -11.19 9.76 0.15
C ALA A 292 -10.40 8.77 1.00
N GLY A 293 -9.44 9.27 1.79
CA GLY A 293 -8.42 8.44 2.42
C GLY A 293 -8.93 7.62 3.60
N SER A 294 -9.59 8.25 4.56
CA SER A 294 -9.91 7.63 5.84
C SER A 294 -11.04 8.32 6.58
N VAL A 295 -11.58 7.64 7.59
CA VAL A 295 -12.54 8.14 8.56
C VAL A 295 -11.87 8.20 9.94
N ASP A 296 -12.06 9.33 10.63
CA ASP A 296 -11.49 9.58 11.95
C ASP A 296 -12.03 8.62 13.02
N ALA A 297 -11.19 8.34 14.02
CA ALA A 297 -11.58 7.54 15.16
C ALA A 297 -12.53 8.34 16.07
N ASP A 298 -13.68 7.77 16.41
CA ASP A 298 -14.63 8.35 17.36
C ASP A 298 -15.20 7.28 18.31
N GLU A 299 -14.53 7.12 19.46
CA GLU A 299 -14.92 6.19 20.52
C GLU A 299 -16.38 6.36 20.95
N GLN A 300 -16.91 7.59 20.96
CA GLN A 300 -18.29 7.83 21.39
C GLN A 300 -19.28 7.41 20.30
N TYR A 301 -19.03 7.76 19.05
CA TYR A 301 -19.89 7.46 17.92
C TYR A 301 -20.00 5.95 17.66
N TYR A 302 -18.87 5.25 17.66
CA TYR A 302 -18.86 3.84 17.27
C TYR A 302 -19.38 2.88 18.35
N HIS A 303 -19.45 3.31 19.62
CA HIS A 303 -20.19 2.58 20.66
C HIS A 303 -21.73 2.69 20.53
N LEU A 304 -22.24 3.61 19.70
CA LEU A 304 -23.67 3.77 19.50
C LEU A 304 -24.26 2.67 18.63
N ARG A 305 -25.53 2.32 18.93
CA ARG A 305 -26.36 1.48 18.07
C ARG A 305 -26.74 2.22 16.78
N ALA A 306 -27.20 1.47 15.78
CA ALA A 306 -27.52 2.00 14.45
C ALA A 306 -28.49 3.20 14.45
N ASP A 307 -29.57 3.13 15.25
CA ASP A 307 -30.55 4.20 15.40
C ASP A 307 -29.93 5.47 15.99
N ALA A 308 -29.10 5.33 17.03
CA ALA A 308 -28.41 6.45 17.64
C ALA A 308 -27.28 7.04 16.76
N ARG A 309 -26.60 6.23 15.94
CA ARG A 309 -25.61 6.72 14.96
C ARG A 309 -26.25 7.60 13.88
N ALA A 310 -27.46 7.25 13.43
CA ALA A 310 -28.20 8.02 12.43
C ALA A 310 -28.60 9.42 12.90
N GLU A 311 -28.67 9.65 14.22
CA GLU A 311 -29.01 10.94 14.84
C GLU A 311 -27.78 11.78 15.21
N ARG A 312 -26.56 11.27 14.98
CA ARG A 312 -25.30 11.93 15.33
C ARG A 312 -24.54 12.36 14.07
N GLN A 313 -23.73 13.40 14.23
CA GLN A 313 -22.78 13.77 13.18
C GLN A 313 -21.75 12.63 13.03
N PRO A 314 -21.54 12.11 11.80
CA PRO A 314 -20.54 11.08 11.58
C PRO A 314 -19.13 11.63 11.77
N PRO A 315 -18.15 10.77 12.08
CA PRO A 315 -16.75 11.17 12.18
C PRO A 315 -16.23 11.78 10.88
N ALA A 316 -15.23 12.66 11.00
CA ALA A 316 -14.69 13.38 9.86
C ALA A 316 -14.01 12.45 8.86
N VAL A 317 -14.11 12.79 7.57
CA VAL A 317 -13.44 12.09 6.48
C VAL A 317 -12.21 12.91 6.06
N ASP A 318 -11.06 12.26 5.90
CA ASP A 318 -9.89 12.87 5.27
C ASP A 318 -10.08 12.89 3.75
N PRO A 319 -10.23 14.08 3.13
CA PRO A 319 -10.53 14.19 1.70
C PRO A 319 -9.32 13.91 0.80
N THR A 320 -8.17 13.51 1.37
CA THR A 320 -6.96 13.23 0.58
C THR A 320 -7.20 12.07 -0.38
N LEU A 321 -6.84 12.27 -1.65
CA LEU A 321 -6.92 11.25 -2.70
C LEU A 321 -5.54 10.59 -2.85
N PHE A 322 -5.29 9.56 -2.03
CA PHE A 322 -4.08 8.74 -2.10
C PHE A 322 -4.13 7.83 -3.33
N THR A 323 -3.07 7.85 -4.15
CA THR A 323 -3.06 7.12 -5.43
C THR A 323 -3.03 5.62 -5.21
N ASP A 324 -2.11 5.12 -4.39
CA ASP A 324 -1.99 3.70 -4.08
C ASP A 324 -3.27 3.13 -3.46
N TRP A 325 -3.89 3.82 -2.49
CA TRP A 325 -5.12 3.35 -1.83
C TRP A 325 -6.30 3.28 -2.80
N ASN A 326 -6.46 4.30 -3.65
CA ASN A 326 -7.46 4.28 -4.71
C ASN A 326 -7.17 3.17 -5.73
N ALA A 327 -5.91 2.98 -6.12
CA ALA A 327 -5.53 1.92 -7.03
C ALA A 327 -5.84 0.53 -6.45
N MET A 328 -5.60 0.29 -5.15
CA MET A 328 -6.02 -0.95 -4.48
C MET A 328 -7.54 -1.13 -4.54
N MET A 329 -8.33 -0.07 -4.26
CA MET A 329 -9.79 -0.15 -4.31
C MET A 329 -10.30 -0.41 -5.73
N VAL A 330 -9.74 0.25 -6.74
CA VAL A 330 -10.05 0.01 -8.16
C VAL A 330 -9.83 -1.46 -8.54
N ARG A 331 -8.70 -2.04 -8.13
CA ARG A 331 -8.40 -3.46 -8.39
C ARG A 331 -9.43 -4.38 -7.73
N ALA A 332 -9.77 -4.10 -6.48
CA ALA A 332 -10.76 -4.87 -5.74
C ALA A 332 -12.17 -4.76 -6.37
N LEU A 333 -12.60 -3.58 -6.81
CA LEU A 333 -13.87 -3.37 -7.49
C LEU A 333 -13.93 -4.07 -8.86
N LEU A 334 -12.85 -4.05 -9.65
CA LEU A 334 -12.77 -4.79 -10.90
C LEU A 334 -12.89 -6.30 -10.69
N ARG A 335 -12.26 -6.84 -9.64
CA ARG A 335 -12.45 -8.25 -9.24
C ARG A 335 -13.89 -8.49 -8.80
N GLY A 336 -14.45 -7.60 -7.98
CA GLY A 336 -15.84 -7.66 -7.49
C GLY A 336 -16.84 -7.72 -8.64
N ALA A 337 -16.66 -6.91 -9.68
CA ALA A 337 -17.50 -6.91 -10.87
C ALA A 337 -17.59 -8.31 -11.51
N VAL A 338 -16.48 -9.04 -11.54
CA VAL A 338 -16.41 -10.40 -12.09
C VAL A 338 -16.99 -11.43 -11.12
N VAL A 339 -16.57 -11.40 -9.85
CA VAL A 339 -16.96 -12.38 -8.83
C VAL A 339 -18.46 -12.32 -8.53
N PHE A 340 -19.06 -11.14 -8.61
CA PHE A 340 -20.49 -10.91 -8.36
C PHE A 340 -21.32 -10.87 -9.63
N GLY A 341 -20.70 -10.71 -10.80
CA GLY A 341 -21.42 -10.51 -12.05
C GLY A 341 -22.15 -9.17 -12.10
N GLU A 342 -21.53 -8.13 -11.53
CA GLU A 342 -22.08 -6.78 -11.36
C GLU A 342 -21.23 -5.74 -12.14
N PRO A 343 -21.54 -5.48 -13.42
CA PRO A 343 -20.74 -4.59 -14.26
C PRO A 343 -20.61 -3.16 -13.73
N ALA A 344 -21.59 -2.69 -12.95
CA ALA A 344 -21.57 -1.36 -12.33
C ALA A 344 -20.36 -1.15 -11.42
N LEU A 345 -19.84 -2.21 -10.79
CA LEU A 345 -18.61 -2.12 -9.98
C LEU A 345 -17.39 -1.81 -10.85
N ALA A 346 -17.33 -2.34 -12.08
CA ALA A 346 -16.26 -2.01 -13.01
C ALA A 346 -16.40 -0.59 -13.56
N ASP A 347 -17.63 -0.12 -13.82
CA ASP A 347 -17.86 1.27 -14.22
C ASP A 347 -17.38 2.23 -13.13
N ARG A 348 -17.73 1.95 -11.86
CA ARG A 348 -17.27 2.69 -10.67
C ARG A 348 -15.75 2.67 -10.52
N ALA A 349 -15.12 1.52 -10.76
CA ALA A 349 -13.67 1.36 -10.69
C ALA A 349 -12.94 2.17 -11.77
N VAL A 350 -13.44 2.14 -13.01
CA VAL A 350 -12.86 2.89 -14.12
C VAL A 350 -13.03 4.40 -13.91
N GLU A 351 -14.18 4.83 -13.38
CA GLU A 351 -14.39 6.24 -13.00
C GLU A 351 -13.36 6.71 -11.95
N ALA A 352 -13.14 5.95 -10.88
CA ALA A 352 -12.13 6.28 -9.87
C ALA A 352 -10.71 6.29 -10.45
N LEU A 353 -10.37 5.29 -11.29
CA LEU A 353 -9.06 5.19 -11.93
C LEU A 353 -8.78 6.42 -12.80
N GLU A 354 -9.73 6.83 -13.65
CA GLU A 354 -9.57 8.00 -14.51
C GLU A 354 -9.53 9.29 -13.68
N ALA A 355 -10.36 9.41 -12.64
CA ALA A 355 -10.36 10.57 -11.75
C ALA A 355 -9.01 10.78 -11.06
N ILE A 356 -8.36 9.70 -10.59
CA ILE A 356 -7.02 9.73 -10.01
C ILE A 356 -5.97 10.00 -11.08
N TRP A 357 -6.04 9.35 -12.25
CA TRP A 357 -5.10 9.60 -13.33
C TRP A 357 -5.08 11.08 -13.74
N GLU A 358 -6.26 11.69 -13.95
CA GLU A 358 -6.39 13.08 -14.36
C GLU A 358 -5.85 14.09 -13.33
N ARG A 359 -6.02 13.81 -12.03
CA ARG A 359 -5.64 14.74 -10.95
C ARG A 359 -4.22 14.52 -10.44
N ASN A 360 -3.78 13.27 -10.39
CA ASN A 360 -2.59 12.87 -9.67
C ASN A 360 -1.41 12.56 -10.60
N PHE A 361 -1.63 12.35 -11.91
CA PHE A 361 -0.53 12.12 -12.83
C PHE A 361 0.19 13.43 -13.17
N VAL A 362 1.48 13.51 -12.82
CA VAL A 362 2.37 14.61 -13.17
C VAL A 362 3.30 14.16 -14.30
N PRO A 363 3.18 14.72 -15.52
CA PRO A 363 3.97 14.30 -16.68
C PRO A 363 5.48 14.26 -16.39
N GLY A 364 6.09 13.10 -16.64
CA GLY A 364 7.53 12.84 -16.42
C GLY A 364 7.92 12.61 -14.95
N ALA A 365 7.08 12.98 -13.99
CA ALA A 365 7.33 12.73 -12.56
C ALA A 365 6.60 11.48 -12.04
N GLY A 366 5.42 11.18 -12.60
CA GLY A 366 4.60 10.02 -12.26
C GLY A 366 3.37 10.38 -11.43
N MET A 367 2.82 9.41 -10.73
CA MET A 367 1.66 9.61 -9.84
C MET A 367 2.04 10.34 -8.55
N ALA A 368 1.12 11.15 -8.04
CA ALA A 368 1.21 11.94 -6.82
C ALA A 368 0.06 11.60 -5.84
N HIS A 369 0.06 12.17 -4.65
CA HIS A 369 -1.15 12.29 -3.82
C HIS A 369 -1.82 13.63 -4.11
N TYR A 370 -3.15 13.72 -3.99
CA TYR A 370 -3.86 14.99 -4.20
C TYR A 370 -4.61 15.39 -2.93
N TYR A 371 -4.20 16.52 -2.38
CA TYR A 371 -4.83 17.19 -1.24
C TYR A 371 -4.62 18.68 -1.40
N ASP A 372 -5.35 19.50 -0.63
CA ASP A 372 -5.26 20.98 -0.65
C ASP A 372 -5.38 21.67 -2.03
N GLY A 373 -5.91 20.96 -3.03
CA GLY A 373 -6.11 21.47 -4.39
C GLY A 373 -4.91 21.26 -5.33
N SER A 374 -3.88 20.52 -4.91
CA SER A 374 -2.69 20.30 -5.73
C SER A 374 -2.08 18.89 -5.57
N PRO A 375 -1.34 18.39 -6.58
CA PRO A 375 -0.60 17.14 -6.47
C PRO A 375 0.69 17.32 -5.65
N HIS A 376 0.95 16.39 -4.74
CA HIS A 376 2.11 16.35 -3.85
C HIS A 376 2.84 15.00 -3.95
N LEU A 377 4.14 15.00 -3.64
CA LEU A 377 4.99 13.80 -3.67
C LEU A 377 4.94 12.98 -4.98
N PRO A 378 5.09 13.59 -6.17
CA PRO A 378 5.04 12.81 -7.40
C PRO A 378 6.22 11.82 -7.50
N GLY A 379 5.90 10.56 -7.79
CA GLY A 379 6.86 9.51 -8.13
C GLY A 379 7.24 8.57 -6.98
N LEU A 380 6.43 8.47 -5.92
CA LEU A 380 6.61 7.42 -4.92
C LEU A 380 6.49 6.03 -5.58
N LEU A 381 7.39 5.11 -5.24
CA LEU A 381 7.39 3.76 -5.82
C LEU A 381 6.04 3.05 -5.62
N VAL A 382 5.47 3.18 -4.41
CA VAL A 382 4.20 2.56 -4.03
C VAL A 382 3.04 3.02 -4.91
N ASP A 383 2.93 4.33 -5.18
CA ASP A 383 1.87 4.89 -6.03
C ASP A 383 2.01 4.41 -7.48
N LEU A 384 3.23 4.45 -8.01
CA LEU A 384 3.49 4.03 -9.40
C LEU A 384 3.21 2.53 -9.58
N ALA A 385 3.61 1.71 -8.61
CA ALA A 385 3.45 0.27 -8.70
C ALA A 385 1.98 -0.15 -8.56
N TRP A 386 1.25 0.37 -7.57
CA TRP A 386 -0.17 0.06 -7.40
C TRP A 386 -1.03 0.58 -8.53
N MET A 387 -0.82 1.83 -8.97
CA MET A 387 -1.56 2.37 -10.11
C MET A 387 -1.24 1.59 -11.39
N GLY A 388 0.01 1.20 -11.61
CA GLY A 388 0.39 0.33 -12.73
C GLY A 388 -0.39 -0.99 -12.73
N HIS A 389 -0.56 -1.61 -11.57
CA HIS A 389 -1.39 -2.81 -11.47
C HIS A 389 -2.88 -2.55 -11.70
N ALA A 390 -3.44 -1.45 -11.19
CA ALA A 390 -4.83 -1.08 -11.43
C ALA A 390 -5.11 -0.86 -12.93
N LEU A 391 -4.18 -0.23 -13.63
CA LEU A 391 -4.23 -0.05 -15.08
C LEU A 391 -4.18 -1.40 -15.82
N LEU A 392 -3.35 -2.35 -15.40
CA LEU A 392 -3.32 -3.68 -16.02
C LEU A 392 -4.59 -4.51 -15.71
N ASP A 393 -5.18 -4.35 -14.53
CA ASP A 393 -6.44 -5.01 -14.18
C ASP A 393 -7.59 -4.39 -15.02
N ALA A 394 -7.58 -3.07 -15.24
CA ALA A 394 -8.51 -2.39 -16.14
C ALA A 394 -8.31 -2.78 -17.61
N ASP A 395 -7.06 -2.91 -18.08
CA ASP A 395 -6.73 -3.43 -19.42
C ASP A 395 -7.31 -4.83 -19.63
N ALA A 396 -7.15 -5.71 -18.63
CA ALA A 396 -7.67 -7.07 -18.69
C ALA A 396 -9.21 -7.14 -18.67
N TYR A 397 -9.90 -6.22 -17.98
CA TYR A 397 -11.36 -6.18 -17.92
C TYR A 397 -12.00 -5.49 -19.12
N VAL A 398 -11.53 -4.29 -19.46
CA VAL A 398 -12.12 -3.43 -20.50
C VAL A 398 -11.62 -3.85 -21.89
N ALA A 399 -10.33 -4.18 -22.01
CA ALA A 399 -9.63 -4.47 -23.26
C ALA A 399 -9.81 -3.41 -24.36
N ALA A 400 -9.88 -2.15 -23.94
CA ALA A 400 -9.92 -0.98 -24.82
C ALA A 400 -9.22 0.20 -24.12
N GLY A 401 -8.96 1.27 -24.88
CA GLY A 401 -8.24 2.44 -24.37
C GLY A 401 -6.73 2.25 -24.36
N ASP A 402 -6.06 3.00 -23.50
CA ASP A 402 -4.59 3.11 -23.42
C ASP A 402 -4.04 2.64 -22.05
N PHE A 403 -4.83 1.92 -21.24
CA PHE A 403 -4.45 1.50 -19.89
C PHE A 403 -3.11 0.76 -19.83
N ARG A 404 -2.88 -0.20 -20.74
CA ARG A 404 -1.58 -0.90 -20.83
C ARG A 404 -0.43 0.06 -21.10
N GLN A 405 -0.61 1.02 -22.02
CA GLN A 405 0.41 2.00 -22.37
C GLN A 405 0.69 2.98 -21.22
N ARG A 406 -0.34 3.34 -20.43
CA ARG A 406 -0.18 4.10 -19.20
C ARG A 406 0.61 3.31 -18.15
N ALA A 407 0.34 2.01 -17.98
CA ALA A 407 1.11 1.15 -17.08
C ALA A 407 2.59 1.05 -17.51
N GLU A 408 2.86 0.91 -18.82
CA GLU A 408 4.21 0.97 -19.38
C GLU A 408 4.89 2.31 -19.09
N THR A 409 4.15 3.42 -19.20
CA THR A 409 4.65 4.77 -18.88
C THR A 409 5.06 4.88 -17.41
N LEU A 410 4.26 4.36 -16.48
CA LEU A 410 4.61 4.36 -15.06
C LEU A 410 5.85 3.50 -14.79
N LEU A 411 5.95 2.32 -15.42
CA LEU A 411 7.10 1.45 -15.26
C LEU A 411 8.39 2.06 -15.85
N ASP A 412 8.29 2.77 -16.96
CA ASP A 412 9.41 3.54 -17.52
C ASP A 412 9.85 4.67 -16.58
N ILE A 413 8.93 5.34 -15.88
CA ILE A 413 9.25 6.33 -14.84
C ILE A 413 9.95 5.66 -13.64
N ILE A 414 9.48 4.49 -13.18
CA ILE A 414 10.14 3.70 -12.13
C ILE A 414 11.59 3.41 -12.56
N TYR A 415 11.81 2.95 -13.79
CA TYR A 415 13.16 2.66 -14.29
C TYR A 415 14.04 3.91 -14.36
N ALA A 416 13.50 5.02 -14.86
CA ALA A 416 14.26 6.24 -15.03
C ALA A 416 14.65 6.91 -13.70
N ARG A 417 13.81 6.81 -12.67
CA ARG A 417 13.95 7.61 -11.44
C ARG A 417 14.28 6.81 -10.18
N LEU A 418 13.90 5.53 -10.15
CA LEU A 418 13.90 4.71 -8.93
C LEU A 418 14.76 3.46 -9.04
N LEU A 419 15.00 2.92 -10.24
CA LEU A 419 15.87 1.74 -10.40
C LEU A 419 17.29 2.05 -9.93
N ASP A 420 17.85 1.15 -9.12
CA ASP A 420 19.27 1.14 -8.80
C ASP A 420 20.02 0.34 -9.88
N PRO A 421 20.80 1.01 -10.74
CA PRO A 421 21.47 0.34 -11.87
C PRO A 421 22.62 -0.56 -11.44
N ASP A 422 23.18 -0.38 -10.24
CA ASP A 422 24.35 -1.13 -9.79
C ASP A 422 23.96 -2.52 -9.25
N VAL A 423 22.81 -2.60 -8.58
CA VAL A 423 22.43 -3.76 -7.77
C VAL A 423 21.11 -4.37 -8.23
N GLY A 424 20.23 -3.58 -8.84
CA GLY A 424 18.82 -3.92 -9.01
C GLY A 424 17.97 -3.46 -7.83
N GLY A 425 16.65 -3.59 -7.99
CA GLY A 425 15.65 -3.06 -7.05
C GLY A 425 15.44 -1.55 -7.21
N PHE A 426 14.41 -1.07 -6.54
CA PHE A 426 13.85 0.26 -6.71
C PHE A 426 13.87 1.03 -5.39
N TYR A 427 14.32 2.28 -5.47
CA TYR A 427 14.21 3.24 -4.38
C TYR A 427 12.75 3.65 -4.17
N ASP A 428 12.38 3.87 -2.91
CA ASP A 428 11.03 4.27 -2.47
C ASP A 428 10.62 5.66 -3.01
N ILE A 429 11.60 6.56 -3.13
CA ILE A 429 11.40 7.95 -3.58
C ILE A 429 12.40 8.35 -4.68
N PRO A 430 12.04 9.30 -5.56
CA PRO A 430 13.00 9.91 -6.48
C PRO A 430 14.01 10.75 -5.70
N PHE A 431 15.23 10.87 -6.22
CA PHE A 431 16.22 11.78 -5.66
C PHE A 431 15.85 13.24 -5.93
N HIS A 432 15.84 14.08 -4.90
CA HIS A 432 15.74 15.52 -5.04
C HIS A 432 16.90 16.23 -4.32
N PRO A 433 17.63 17.17 -4.98
CA PRO A 433 18.74 17.88 -4.35
C PRO A 433 18.35 18.71 -3.11
N SER A 434 17.07 19.05 -2.99
CA SER A 434 16.50 19.79 -1.86
C SER A 434 16.13 18.91 -0.67
N ASP A 435 16.22 17.58 -0.79
CA ASP A 435 15.86 16.64 0.27
C ASP A 435 16.67 16.92 1.55
N GLN A 436 15.95 17.01 2.66
CA GLN A 436 16.52 17.31 3.98
C GLN A 436 16.46 16.09 4.90
N GLY A 437 17.39 16.04 5.85
CA GLY A 437 17.50 14.93 6.80
C GLY A 437 17.59 13.57 6.09
N ARG A 438 16.90 12.58 6.65
CA ARG A 438 16.88 11.20 6.14
C ARG A 438 16.22 11.01 4.79
N LEU A 439 15.57 12.01 4.17
CA LEU A 439 15.12 11.87 2.78
C LEU A 439 16.30 11.72 1.80
N GLN A 440 17.49 12.19 2.20
CA GLN A 440 18.73 11.95 1.45
C GLN A 440 19.11 10.45 1.41
N ASP A 441 18.66 9.68 2.41
CA ASP A 441 18.83 8.24 2.49
C ASP A 441 17.63 7.56 1.81
N ARG A 442 17.72 7.31 0.50
CA ARG A 442 16.70 6.54 -0.24
C ARG A 442 16.73 5.06 0.14
N HIS A 443 15.57 4.44 0.29
CA HIS A 443 15.42 3.08 0.79
C HIS A 443 14.87 2.14 -0.30
N LYS A 444 15.27 0.87 -0.27
CA LYS A 444 14.62 -0.19 -1.05
C LYS A 444 13.73 -0.99 -0.10
N LEU A 445 12.46 -0.64 -0.04
CA LEU A 445 11.48 -1.27 0.85
C LEU A 445 11.01 -2.59 0.23
N LEU A 446 11.05 -3.68 0.99
CA LEU A 446 10.84 -5.06 0.50
C LEU A 446 9.46 -5.24 -0.16
N ASP A 447 8.42 -4.76 0.52
CA ASP A 447 7.02 -4.76 0.11
C ASP A 447 6.82 -3.98 -1.20
N GLN A 448 7.27 -2.72 -1.27
CA GLN A 448 7.13 -1.90 -2.48
C GLN A 448 7.93 -2.47 -3.66
N ASN A 449 9.11 -3.02 -3.38
CA ASN A 449 9.93 -3.69 -4.39
C ASN A 449 9.27 -4.96 -4.92
N ALA A 450 8.59 -5.74 -4.06
CA ALA A 450 7.85 -6.93 -4.47
C ALA A 450 6.69 -6.58 -5.42
N ILE A 451 5.95 -5.51 -5.12
CA ILE A 451 4.84 -5.02 -5.96
C ILE A 451 5.39 -4.50 -7.29
N ALA A 452 6.45 -3.68 -7.28
CA ALA A 452 7.05 -3.17 -8.51
C ALA A 452 7.66 -4.28 -9.39
N ALA A 453 8.27 -5.31 -8.78
CA ALA A 453 8.76 -6.48 -9.50
C ALA A 453 7.62 -7.29 -10.11
N ASP A 454 6.49 -7.46 -9.39
CA ASP A 454 5.30 -8.14 -9.93
C ASP A 454 4.70 -7.36 -11.12
N LEU A 455 4.62 -6.04 -11.03
CA LEU A 455 4.21 -5.18 -12.15
C LEU A 455 5.11 -5.40 -13.39
N ALA A 456 6.43 -5.41 -13.18
CA ALA A 456 7.39 -5.66 -14.25
C ALA A 456 7.26 -7.08 -14.84
N LEU A 457 7.03 -8.12 -14.03
CA LEU A 457 6.76 -9.48 -14.52
C LEU A 457 5.48 -9.54 -15.35
N ARG A 458 4.40 -8.88 -14.90
CA ARG A 458 3.13 -8.82 -15.63
C ARG A 458 3.30 -8.14 -16.98
N LEU A 459 3.96 -6.98 -17.02
CA LEU A 459 4.23 -6.26 -18.28
C LEU A 459 5.18 -7.04 -19.21
N TYR A 460 6.21 -7.70 -18.68
CA TYR A 460 7.05 -8.59 -19.47
C TYR A 460 6.21 -9.66 -20.18
N ARG A 461 5.28 -10.32 -19.47
CA ARG A 461 4.45 -11.39 -20.07
C ARG A 461 3.49 -10.84 -21.13
N LEU A 462 2.93 -9.65 -20.92
CA LEU A 462 2.01 -8.99 -21.85
C LEU A 462 2.69 -8.38 -23.08
N THR A 463 3.98 -8.07 -23.02
CA THR A 463 4.67 -7.31 -24.07
C THR A 463 5.81 -8.08 -24.73
N GLY A 464 6.42 -9.05 -24.02
CA GLY A 464 7.64 -9.73 -24.43
C GLY A 464 8.90 -8.85 -24.37
N ILE A 465 8.84 -7.67 -23.74
CA ILE A 465 9.99 -6.75 -23.68
C ILE A 465 10.93 -7.19 -22.55
N GLU A 466 12.12 -7.67 -22.92
CA GLU A 466 13.09 -8.27 -21.99
C GLU A 466 13.54 -7.35 -20.85
N LYS A 467 13.61 -6.03 -21.10
CA LYS A 467 13.97 -5.03 -20.07
C LYS A 467 13.10 -5.15 -18.80
N HIS A 468 11.83 -5.55 -18.96
CA HIS A 468 10.92 -5.73 -17.85
C HIS A 468 11.25 -6.98 -17.03
N HIS A 469 11.63 -8.07 -17.70
CA HIS A 469 12.07 -9.29 -17.04
C HIS A 469 13.40 -9.06 -16.30
N GLU A 470 14.38 -8.42 -16.93
CA GLU A 470 15.67 -8.09 -16.31
C GLU A 470 15.50 -7.24 -15.05
N ALA A 471 14.65 -6.20 -15.10
CA ALA A 471 14.37 -5.34 -13.95
C ALA A 471 13.65 -6.11 -12.82
N ALA A 472 12.68 -6.96 -13.16
CA ALA A 472 11.99 -7.79 -12.18
C ALA A 472 12.94 -8.77 -11.47
N VAL A 473 13.72 -9.54 -12.25
CA VAL A 473 14.66 -10.53 -11.72
C VAL A 473 15.74 -9.84 -10.90
N GLY A 474 16.34 -8.76 -11.40
CA GLY A 474 17.34 -8.00 -10.65
C GLY A 474 16.80 -7.43 -9.34
N CYS A 475 15.53 -7.02 -9.30
CA CYS A 475 14.85 -6.64 -8.05
C CYS A 475 14.71 -7.82 -7.09
N LEU A 476 14.22 -8.98 -7.57
CA LEU A 476 14.04 -10.16 -6.73
C LEU A 476 15.37 -10.68 -6.16
N GLU A 477 16.44 -10.68 -6.96
CA GLU A 477 17.80 -11.05 -6.53
C GLU A 477 18.35 -10.08 -5.47
N ALA A 478 18.10 -8.78 -5.62
CA ALA A 478 18.55 -7.77 -4.66
C ALA A 478 17.81 -7.89 -3.31
N MET A 479 16.56 -8.38 -3.31
CA MET A 479 15.75 -8.56 -2.10
C MET A 479 15.96 -9.91 -1.41
N ALA A 480 16.41 -10.94 -2.13
CA ALA A 480 16.67 -12.29 -1.60
C ALA A 480 17.56 -12.34 -0.34
N PRO A 481 18.61 -11.52 -0.18
CA PRO A 481 19.41 -11.52 1.06
C PRO A 481 18.78 -10.71 2.20
N LEU A 482 17.68 -9.98 1.96
CA LEU A 482 17.11 -9.00 2.88
C LEU A 482 15.77 -9.41 3.49
N TYR A 483 15.07 -10.42 2.94
CA TYR A 483 13.71 -10.74 3.37
C TYR A 483 13.63 -11.43 4.74
N GLY A 484 14.67 -12.16 5.16
CA GLY A 484 14.65 -13.00 6.37
C GLY A 484 14.16 -12.28 7.66
N PRO A 485 14.68 -11.08 7.99
CA PRO A 485 14.20 -10.30 9.13
C PRO A 485 12.72 -9.92 9.12
N TYR A 486 12.06 -9.89 7.95
CA TYR A 486 10.65 -9.53 7.82
C TYR A 486 9.71 -10.68 8.21
N ARG A 487 10.19 -11.93 8.28
CA ARG A 487 9.39 -13.11 8.65
C ARG A 487 8.11 -13.20 7.80
N HIS A 488 6.93 -13.29 8.41
CA HIS A 488 5.65 -13.38 7.71
C HIS A 488 5.33 -12.10 6.90
N HIS A 489 5.83 -10.93 7.30
CA HIS A 489 5.71 -9.70 6.51
C HIS A 489 6.53 -9.74 5.20
N ALA A 490 7.33 -10.79 4.96
CA ALA A 490 7.91 -11.04 3.64
C ALA A 490 6.90 -11.67 2.64
N ALA A 491 5.64 -11.86 3.03
CA ALA A 491 4.58 -12.44 2.21
C ALA A 491 4.45 -11.80 0.80
N PRO A 492 4.44 -10.47 0.61
CA PRO A 492 4.44 -9.88 -0.73
C PRO A 492 5.61 -10.36 -1.60
N TYR A 493 6.82 -10.38 -1.04
CA TYR A 493 8.01 -10.86 -1.73
C TYR A 493 7.92 -12.35 -2.05
N GLY A 494 7.47 -13.17 -1.08
CA GLY A 494 7.23 -14.60 -1.29
C GLY A 494 6.21 -14.86 -2.40
N LEU A 495 5.15 -14.06 -2.50
CA LEU A 495 4.13 -14.17 -3.54
C LEU A 495 4.69 -13.81 -4.93
N THR A 496 5.46 -12.74 -5.04
CA THR A 496 6.11 -12.38 -6.31
C THR A 496 7.13 -13.44 -6.74
N VAL A 497 7.90 -14.01 -5.79
CA VAL A 497 8.80 -15.14 -6.08
C VAL A 497 8.01 -16.37 -6.52
N TYR A 498 6.89 -16.69 -5.86
CA TYR A 498 5.99 -17.77 -6.28
C TYR A 498 5.52 -17.56 -7.72
N ARG A 499 5.05 -16.36 -8.06
CA ARG A 499 4.61 -16.01 -9.43
C ARG A 499 5.76 -16.09 -10.44
N TYR A 500 6.98 -15.75 -10.05
CA TYR A 500 8.17 -15.82 -10.91
C TYR A 500 8.60 -17.27 -11.23
N VAL A 501 8.72 -18.12 -10.21
CA VAL A 501 9.27 -19.48 -10.38
C VAL A 501 8.24 -20.48 -10.93
N HIS A 502 6.95 -20.15 -10.88
CA HIS A 502 5.89 -20.97 -11.47
C HIS A 502 5.47 -20.46 -12.84
N THR A 503 5.10 -21.40 -13.70
CA THR A 503 4.61 -21.09 -15.04
C THR A 503 3.21 -20.47 -14.95
N PRO A 504 2.96 -19.29 -15.55
CA PRO A 504 1.66 -18.65 -15.47
C PRO A 504 0.60 -19.37 -16.31
N LEU A 505 -0.66 -19.29 -15.86
CA LEU A 505 -1.82 -19.62 -16.66
C LEU A 505 -2.15 -18.41 -17.55
N HIS A 506 -1.91 -18.50 -18.85
CA HIS A 506 -2.19 -17.43 -19.80
C HIS A 506 -3.48 -17.72 -20.57
N LEU A 507 -4.50 -16.89 -20.35
CA LEU A 507 -5.80 -16.94 -21.03
C LEU A 507 -5.85 -15.82 -22.07
N ILE A 508 -5.81 -16.21 -23.35
CA ILE A 508 -5.63 -15.27 -24.47
C ILE A 508 -6.92 -15.23 -25.29
N ILE A 509 -7.61 -14.10 -25.27
CA ILE A 509 -8.80 -13.85 -26.08
C ILE A 509 -8.35 -13.25 -27.41
N VAL A 510 -8.56 -13.95 -28.52
CA VAL A 510 -8.19 -13.50 -29.87
C VAL A 510 -9.44 -13.14 -30.65
N GLY A 511 -9.58 -11.89 -31.07
CA GLY A 511 -10.70 -11.40 -31.86
C GLY A 511 -10.96 -9.90 -31.68
N ASP A 512 -12.00 -9.38 -32.32
CA ASP A 512 -12.47 -8.01 -32.08
C ASP A 512 -12.83 -7.82 -30.61
N THR A 513 -12.11 -6.92 -29.92
CA THR A 513 -12.27 -6.66 -28.48
C THR A 513 -13.66 -6.15 -28.10
N ALA A 514 -14.37 -5.51 -29.04
CA ALA A 514 -15.71 -4.99 -28.85
C ALA A 514 -16.81 -6.05 -29.11
N ALA A 515 -16.47 -7.19 -29.70
CA ALA A 515 -17.44 -8.24 -29.96
C ALA A 515 -18.01 -8.82 -28.66
N LYS A 516 -19.33 -9.03 -28.63
CA LYS A 516 -20.04 -9.60 -27.46
C LYS A 516 -19.41 -10.91 -26.99
N LEU A 517 -19.00 -11.78 -27.91
CA LEU A 517 -18.36 -13.05 -27.57
C LEU A 517 -16.99 -12.83 -26.89
N SER A 518 -16.18 -11.89 -27.36
CA SER A 518 -14.90 -11.54 -26.72
C SER A 518 -15.11 -11.06 -25.29
N GLN A 519 -16.12 -10.23 -25.04
CA GLN A 519 -16.48 -9.77 -23.70
C GLN A 519 -16.91 -10.93 -22.80
N GLN A 520 -17.75 -11.84 -23.30
CA GLN A 520 -18.19 -13.01 -22.54
C GLN A 520 -17.04 -13.98 -22.21
N LEU A 521 -16.15 -14.25 -23.17
CA LEU A 521 -14.96 -15.07 -22.97
C LEU A 521 -14.00 -14.43 -21.97
N ARG A 522 -13.84 -13.09 -22.01
CA ARG A 522 -13.00 -12.34 -21.10
C ARG A 522 -13.51 -12.36 -19.66
N LEU A 523 -14.82 -12.16 -19.46
CA LEU A 523 -15.43 -12.30 -18.13
C LEU A 523 -15.29 -13.73 -17.59
N ALA A 524 -15.48 -14.74 -18.43
CA ALA A 524 -15.26 -16.14 -18.05
C ALA A 524 -13.79 -16.42 -17.71
N ALA A 525 -12.83 -15.80 -18.40
CA ALA A 525 -11.41 -15.90 -18.13
C ALA A 525 -11.04 -15.26 -16.77
N LEU A 526 -11.55 -14.05 -16.51
CA LEU A 526 -11.28 -13.33 -15.26
C LEU A 526 -11.92 -14.00 -14.04
N ALA A 527 -12.98 -14.80 -14.23
CA ALA A 527 -13.60 -15.57 -13.16
C ALA A 527 -12.75 -16.75 -12.68
N ILE A 528 -11.73 -17.16 -13.46
CA ILE A 528 -10.80 -18.22 -13.07
C ILE A 528 -9.88 -17.71 -11.98
N TYR A 529 -9.97 -18.32 -10.79
CA TYR A 529 -9.00 -18.10 -9.73
C TYR A 529 -7.76 -18.95 -9.97
N ASP A 530 -6.65 -18.30 -10.31
CA ASP A 530 -5.32 -18.88 -10.30
C ASP A 530 -4.33 -17.78 -9.85
N PRO A 531 -3.43 -18.08 -8.90
CA PRO A 531 -2.53 -17.09 -8.29
C PRO A 531 -1.53 -16.46 -9.27
N ASN A 532 -1.40 -17.03 -10.47
CA ASN A 532 -0.49 -16.63 -11.52
C ASN A 532 -1.20 -16.54 -12.89
N VAL A 533 -2.51 -16.22 -12.87
CA VAL A 533 -3.28 -16.01 -14.10
C VAL A 533 -2.90 -14.71 -14.80
N LEU A 534 -2.86 -14.78 -16.12
CA LEU A 534 -2.74 -13.62 -17.01
C LEU A 534 -3.88 -13.68 -18.02
N VAL A 535 -4.67 -12.62 -18.11
CA VAL A 535 -5.73 -12.48 -19.11
C VAL A 535 -5.31 -11.41 -20.11
N GLU A 536 -5.17 -11.80 -21.38
CA GLU A 536 -4.79 -10.90 -22.47
C GLU A 536 -5.86 -10.93 -23.56
N SER A 537 -6.34 -9.77 -24.00
CA SER A 537 -7.11 -9.65 -25.24
C SER A 537 -6.22 -9.16 -26.37
N VAL A 538 -6.28 -9.85 -27.51
CA VAL A 538 -5.50 -9.54 -28.72
C VAL A 538 -6.45 -9.30 -29.89
N ASP A 539 -6.46 -8.07 -30.39
CA ASP A 539 -7.18 -7.70 -31.61
C ASP A 539 -6.22 -7.83 -32.81
N PRO A 540 -6.40 -8.85 -33.68
CA PRO A 540 -5.51 -9.09 -34.81
C PRO A 540 -5.42 -7.92 -35.80
N LEU A 541 -6.45 -7.06 -35.85
CA LEU A 541 -6.49 -5.92 -36.76
C LEU A 541 -5.75 -4.69 -36.22
N ARG A 542 -5.58 -4.61 -34.89
CA ARG A 542 -4.91 -3.47 -34.23
C ARG A 542 -3.48 -3.82 -33.82
N GLN A 543 -3.24 -5.07 -33.42
CA GLN A 543 -1.97 -5.53 -32.85
C GLN A 543 -1.26 -6.50 -33.79
N HIS A 544 -0.85 -5.97 -34.94
CA HIS A 544 -0.09 -6.72 -35.95
C HIS A 544 1.18 -7.34 -35.34
N GLY A 545 1.38 -8.65 -35.53
CA GLY A 545 2.56 -9.39 -35.05
C GLY A 545 2.48 -9.94 -33.62
N ARG A 546 1.52 -9.52 -32.77
CA ARG A 546 1.38 -10.10 -31.43
C ARG A 546 0.95 -11.57 -31.49
N LEU A 547 0.07 -11.93 -32.44
CA LEU A 547 -0.29 -13.33 -32.68
C LEU A 547 0.91 -14.19 -33.08
N ASP A 548 1.81 -13.65 -33.93
CA ASP A 548 3.01 -14.36 -34.35
C ASP A 548 3.96 -14.59 -33.16
N GLN A 549 4.15 -13.57 -32.30
CA GLN A 549 4.92 -13.70 -31.06
C GLN A 549 4.34 -14.78 -30.13
N LEU A 550 3.01 -14.89 -30.08
CA LEU A 550 2.32 -15.89 -29.28
C LEU A 550 2.28 -17.27 -29.95
N GLY A 551 2.65 -17.38 -31.23
CA GLY A 551 2.53 -18.61 -32.03
C GLY A 551 1.07 -19.01 -32.28
N LEU A 552 0.16 -18.03 -32.34
CA LEU A 552 -1.28 -18.23 -32.52
C LEU A 552 -1.72 -17.75 -33.91
N SER A 553 -2.86 -18.25 -34.37
CA SER A 553 -3.48 -17.83 -35.63
C SER A 553 -4.82 -17.17 -35.38
N ALA A 554 -5.13 -16.15 -36.19
CA ALA A 554 -6.44 -15.50 -36.18
C ALA A 554 -7.53 -16.51 -36.56
N GLN A 555 -8.68 -16.40 -35.91
CA GLN A 555 -9.86 -17.22 -36.18
C GLN A 555 -10.99 -16.36 -36.76
N PRO A 556 -11.94 -16.95 -37.52
CA PRO A 556 -13.06 -16.20 -38.08
C PRO A 556 -13.99 -15.56 -37.03
N GLN A 557 -14.04 -16.15 -35.84
CA GLN A 557 -14.80 -15.66 -34.69
C GLN A 557 -13.87 -15.52 -33.49
N PRO A 558 -14.22 -14.68 -32.50
CA PRO A 558 -13.47 -14.62 -31.25
C PRO A 558 -13.31 -15.99 -30.59
N VAL A 559 -12.12 -16.27 -30.10
CA VAL A 559 -11.79 -17.50 -29.39
C VAL A 559 -10.93 -17.19 -28.16
N LEU A 560 -10.95 -18.08 -27.18
CA LEU A 560 -10.04 -18.07 -26.05
C LEU A 560 -9.06 -19.24 -26.16
N TYR A 561 -7.76 -18.96 -26.03
CA TYR A 561 -6.73 -19.98 -25.87
C TYR A 561 -6.31 -20.07 -24.41
N VAL A 562 -6.23 -21.29 -23.89
CA VAL A 562 -5.65 -21.58 -22.57
C VAL A 562 -4.23 -22.07 -22.78
N ARG A 563 -3.26 -21.40 -22.16
CA ARG A 563 -1.84 -21.75 -22.26
C ARG A 563 -1.18 -21.84 -20.89
N ARG A 564 -0.39 -22.88 -20.68
CA ARG A 564 0.54 -22.98 -19.54
C ARG A 564 1.87 -23.53 -20.08
N GLY A 565 2.90 -22.68 -20.05
CA GLY A 565 4.22 -23.00 -20.59
C GLY A 565 4.19 -23.24 -22.11
N ALA A 566 4.63 -24.43 -22.53
CA ALA A 566 4.64 -24.85 -23.93
C ALA A 566 3.30 -25.47 -24.39
N GLN A 567 2.36 -25.72 -23.48
CA GLN A 567 1.09 -26.36 -23.80
C GLN A 567 0.01 -25.31 -24.07
N THR A 568 -0.71 -25.48 -25.16
CA THR A 568 -1.86 -24.65 -25.55
C THR A 568 -3.03 -25.56 -25.91
N CYS A 569 -4.20 -25.34 -25.30
CA CYS A 569 -5.42 -26.09 -25.63
C CYS A 569 -5.99 -25.69 -27.00
N ALA A 570 -6.93 -26.50 -27.49
CA ALA A 570 -7.78 -26.11 -28.59
C ALA A 570 -8.56 -24.81 -28.25
N PRO A 571 -8.83 -23.94 -29.23
CA PRO A 571 -9.55 -22.69 -29.00
C PRO A 571 -10.95 -22.94 -28.45
N VAL A 572 -11.32 -22.19 -27.41
CA VAL A 572 -12.62 -22.22 -26.74
C VAL A 572 -13.49 -21.10 -27.29
N GLN A 573 -14.71 -21.43 -27.73
CA GLN A 573 -15.71 -20.48 -28.23
C GLN A 573 -16.93 -20.35 -27.32
N ASP A 574 -17.10 -21.27 -26.37
CA ASP A 574 -18.18 -21.24 -25.40
C ASP A 574 -17.62 -20.77 -24.04
N PRO A 575 -18.02 -19.59 -23.53
CA PRO A 575 -17.62 -19.10 -22.22
C PRO A 575 -17.85 -20.11 -21.08
N ALA A 576 -18.89 -20.94 -21.17
CA ALA A 576 -19.18 -21.96 -20.16
C ALA A 576 -18.12 -23.08 -20.10
N GLN A 577 -17.33 -23.25 -21.16
CA GLN A 577 -16.29 -24.29 -21.25
C GLN A 577 -14.91 -23.81 -20.78
N VAL A 578 -14.73 -22.52 -20.46
CA VAL A 578 -13.42 -21.96 -20.10
C VAL A 578 -12.84 -22.64 -18.86
N ALA A 579 -13.62 -22.81 -17.79
CA ALA A 579 -13.16 -23.47 -16.58
C ALA A 579 -12.74 -24.93 -16.82
N GLN A 580 -13.50 -25.66 -17.64
CA GLN A 580 -13.16 -27.03 -18.04
C GLN A 580 -11.87 -27.08 -18.86
N ALA A 581 -11.67 -26.11 -19.77
CA ALA A 581 -10.47 -26.01 -20.58
C ALA A 581 -9.22 -25.71 -19.73
N VAL A 582 -9.34 -24.88 -18.69
CA VAL A 582 -8.26 -24.63 -17.72
C VAL A 582 -7.87 -25.91 -16.99
N GLN A 583 -8.84 -26.69 -16.51
CA GLN A 583 -8.58 -27.96 -15.81
C GLN A 583 -7.91 -29.02 -16.71
N ALA A 584 -8.05 -28.90 -18.03
CA ALA A 584 -7.42 -29.82 -18.98
C ALA A 584 -5.92 -29.55 -19.18
N VAL A 585 -5.39 -28.40 -18.71
CA VAL A 585 -3.96 -28.07 -18.74
C VAL A 585 -3.33 -28.40 -17.38
N PRO A 586 -2.39 -29.37 -17.32
CA PRO A 586 -1.65 -29.70 -16.10
C PRO A 586 -1.02 -28.44 -15.45
N ALA A 587 -1.04 -28.38 -14.12
CA ALA A 587 -0.36 -27.35 -13.32
C ALA A 587 1.16 -27.42 -13.41
#